data_AF-A0A4Q8AFY0-F1
#
_entry.id   AF-A0A4Q8AFY0-F1
#
_cell.length_a   1.000
_cell.length_b   1.000
_cell.length_c   1.000
_cell.angle_alpha   90.00
_cell.angle_beta   90.00
_cell.angle_gamma   90.00
#
_symmetry.space_group_name_H-M   'P 1'
#
loop_
_entity.id
_entity.type
_entity.pdbx_description
1 polymer ?
#
loop_
_entity_poly.entity_id
_entity_poly.type
_entity_poly.pdbx_seq_one_letter_code
_entity_poly.pdbx_strand_id
1 'polypeptide(L)'
;MGSYARTATAAAVLVLAASLSACAGPASVADSEYAGVPPEVRDHWDTSRPQAEPVVFVDEDGSAHLVTRGSSSCPLIPTEFDSDDDEWEFALGQDQTQPCTDDLAPMTYVFDDAPEPTPEIATVRDVRGERVQVDVVGP
;
A
#
# COMPACT_ATOMS: atom_id res chain seq x y z
N MET A 1 42.01 35.11 -34.26
CA MET A 1 42.34 34.10 -33.21
C MET A 1 41.77 34.62 -31.91
N GLY A 2 40.56 34.19 -31.54
CA GLY A 2 40.31 33.26 -30.42
C GLY A 2 39.46 34.03 -29.39
N SER A 3 38.42 33.52 -28.75
CA SER A 3 38.09 32.15 -28.43
C SER A 3 36.58 32.09 -28.14
N TYR A 4 35.83 31.37 -28.96
CA TYR A 4 34.49 30.88 -28.59
C TYR A 4 34.66 29.50 -27.92
N ALA A 5 33.68 29.11 -27.10
CA ALA A 5 33.47 27.76 -26.56
C ALA A 5 34.15 27.42 -25.21
N ARG A 6 33.55 27.87 -24.09
CA ARG A 6 33.67 27.20 -22.77
C ARG A 6 32.45 27.45 -21.86
N THR A 7 31.21 27.36 -22.34
CA THR A 7 30.03 27.53 -21.46
C THR A 7 28.82 26.66 -21.85
N ALA A 8 29.03 25.51 -22.50
CA ALA A 8 27.91 24.71 -23.02
C ALA A 8 27.74 23.32 -22.37
N THR A 9 28.54 22.95 -21.36
CA THR A 9 28.59 21.56 -20.86
C THR A 9 27.92 21.33 -19.51
N ALA A 10 27.55 22.38 -18.76
CA ALA A 10 26.99 22.22 -17.41
C ALA A 10 25.46 22.06 -17.35
N ALA A 11 24.73 22.50 -18.40
CA ALA A 11 23.26 22.49 -18.38
C ALA A 11 22.64 21.12 -18.76
N ALA A 12 23.40 20.23 -19.40
CA ALA A 12 22.87 18.96 -19.91
C ALA A 12 22.69 17.87 -18.82
N VAL A 13 23.40 17.97 -17.69
CA VAL A 13 23.36 16.95 -16.62
C VAL A 13 22.14 17.14 -15.70
N LEU A 14 21.68 18.38 -15.50
CA LEU A 14 20.53 18.69 -14.63
C LEU A 14 19.17 18.26 -15.22
N VAL A 15 19.04 18.22 -16.56
CA VAL A 15 17.78 17.83 -17.21
C VAL A 15 17.58 16.30 -17.18
N LEU A 16 18.65 15.50 -17.19
CA LEU A 16 18.55 14.05 -17.14
C LEU A 16 18.12 13.51 -15.75
N ALA A 17 18.45 14.22 -14.67
CA ALA A 17 18.09 13.80 -13.31
C ALA A 17 16.59 13.98 -12.99
N ALA A 18 15.92 14.95 -13.62
CA ALA A 18 14.49 15.21 -13.40
C ALA A 18 13.57 14.22 -14.14
N SER A 19 14.09 13.49 -15.14
CA SER A 19 13.31 12.47 -15.88
C SER A 19 13.24 11.11 -15.18
N LEU A 20 14.06 10.84 -14.16
CA LEU A 20 14.04 9.56 -13.45
C LEU A 20 13.03 9.52 -12.28
N SER A 21 12.55 10.66 -11.80
CA SER A 21 11.59 10.71 -10.68
C SER A 21 10.14 10.40 -11.08
N ALA A 22 9.85 10.25 -12.38
CA ALA A 22 8.51 9.98 -12.89
C ALA A 22 8.18 8.48 -13.08
N CYS A 23 9.09 7.58 -12.68
CA CYS A 23 8.91 6.12 -12.82
C CYS A 23 8.82 5.37 -11.48
N ALA A 24 8.84 6.08 -10.36
CA ALA A 24 8.51 5.46 -9.07
C ALA A 24 7.00 5.63 -8.86
N GLY A 25 6.25 4.53 -8.94
CA GLY A 25 4.86 4.50 -8.49
C GLY A 25 4.74 4.85 -7.00
N PRO A 26 3.52 4.91 -6.45
CA PRO A 26 3.33 5.11 -5.02
C PRO A 26 4.12 4.04 -4.24
N ALA A 27 4.83 4.45 -3.19
CA ALA A 27 5.53 3.54 -2.30
C ALA A 27 4.56 3.09 -1.20
N SER A 28 4.62 1.81 -0.85
CA SER A 28 3.92 1.28 0.32
C SER A 28 4.47 1.91 1.60
N VAL A 29 3.61 2.22 2.56
CA VAL A 29 4.00 2.64 3.92
C VAL A 29 4.18 1.48 4.89
N ALA A 30 3.90 0.25 4.46
CA ALA A 30 4.10 -0.95 5.26
C ALA A 30 5.60 -1.26 5.43
N ASP A 31 5.97 -1.85 6.57
CA ASP A 31 7.35 -2.26 6.86
C ASP A 31 7.76 -3.47 6.02
N SER A 32 6.81 -4.36 5.75
CA SER A 32 7.00 -5.48 4.84
C SER A 32 5.70 -5.92 4.14
N GLU A 33 5.84 -6.69 3.06
CA GLU A 33 4.70 -7.18 2.27
C GLU A 33 4.98 -8.56 1.68
N TYR A 34 3.92 -9.37 1.51
CA TYR A 34 4.01 -10.66 0.87
C TYR A 34 2.69 -11.08 0.19
N ALA A 35 2.79 -11.94 -0.82
CA ALA A 35 1.65 -12.49 -1.51
C ALA A 35 0.96 -13.58 -0.68
N GLY A 36 -0.38 -13.53 -0.61
CA GLY A 36 -1.17 -14.51 0.12
C GLY A 36 -1.96 -13.91 1.28
N VAL A 37 -2.62 -14.80 2.01
CA VAL A 37 -3.36 -14.50 3.24
C VAL A 37 -2.68 -15.26 4.38
N PRO A 38 -2.31 -14.60 5.49
CA PRO A 38 -1.80 -15.27 6.68
C PRO A 38 -2.77 -16.35 7.19
N PRO A 39 -2.26 -17.48 7.70
CA PRO A 39 -3.10 -18.56 8.19
C PRO A 39 -4.03 -18.13 9.34
N GLU A 40 -3.65 -17.14 10.14
CA GLU A 40 -4.35 -16.59 11.30
C GLU A 40 -5.72 -16.02 10.94
N VAL A 41 -5.81 -15.30 9.81
CA VAL A 41 -7.05 -14.64 9.35
C VAL A 41 -7.74 -15.39 8.22
N ARG A 42 -7.31 -16.61 7.92
CA ARG A 42 -7.86 -17.35 6.78
C ARG A 42 -9.34 -17.69 6.93
N ASP A 43 -9.83 -17.80 8.17
CA ASP A 43 -11.25 -18.01 8.46
C ASP A 43 -12.08 -16.72 8.30
N HIS A 44 -11.45 -15.55 8.42
CA HIS A 44 -12.05 -14.23 8.16
C HIS A 44 -11.98 -13.85 6.67
N TRP A 45 -11.14 -14.54 5.91
CA TRP A 45 -10.97 -14.30 4.48
C TRP A 45 -12.02 -15.04 3.64
N ASP A 46 -13.06 -14.32 3.22
CA ASP A 46 -14.10 -14.89 2.34
C ASP A 46 -13.58 -15.08 0.89
N THR A 47 -13.17 -16.31 0.58
CA THR A 47 -12.78 -16.71 -0.78
C THR A 47 -13.96 -16.79 -1.76
N SER A 48 -15.20 -16.89 -1.27
CA SER A 48 -16.41 -17.03 -2.09
C SER A 48 -16.90 -15.71 -2.67
N ARG A 49 -16.47 -14.58 -2.09
CA ARG A 49 -16.78 -13.24 -2.58
C ARG A 49 -15.57 -12.65 -3.32
N PRO A 50 -15.65 -12.51 -4.65
CA PRO A 50 -14.55 -11.92 -5.42
C PRO A 50 -14.30 -10.44 -5.08
N GLN A 51 -15.30 -9.75 -4.54
CA GLN A 51 -15.20 -8.38 -4.03
C GLN A 51 -15.10 -8.33 -2.49
N ALA A 52 -14.46 -9.33 -1.86
CA ALA A 52 -14.30 -9.34 -0.42
C ALA A 52 -13.62 -8.05 0.06
N GLU A 53 -14.15 -7.52 1.16
CA GLU A 53 -13.61 -6.34 1.84
C GLU A 53 -12.19 -6.64 2.34
N PRO A 54 -11.32 -5.62 2.44
CA PRO A 54 -10.01 -5.80 3.06
C PRO A 54 -10.15 -6.34 4.48
N VAL A 55 -9.15 -7.06 4.97
CA VAL A 55 -9.12 -7.57 6.34
C VAL A 55 -8.00 -6.88 7.08
N VAL A 56 -8.29 -6.36 8.27
CA VAL A 56 -7.29 -5.80 9.19
C VAL A 56 -7.23 -6.69 10.41
N PHE A 57 -6.02 -7.05 10.85
CA PHE A 57 -5.84 -7.82 12.07
C PHE A 57 -4.58 -7.43 12.83
N VAL A 58 -4.53 -7.80 14.10
CA VAL A 58 -3.39 -7.60 14.98
C VAL A 58 -2.93 -8.95 15.48
N ASP A 59 -1.64 -9.23 15.35
CA ASP A 59 -1.02 -10.47 15.82
C ASP A 59 -0.64 -10.36 17.31
N GLU A 60 -0.34 -11.48 17.96
CA GLU A 60 0.03 -11.55 19.39
C GLU A 60 1.29 -10.74 19.72
N ASP A 61 2.14 -10.47 18.72
CA ASP A 61 3.36 -9.65 18.87
C ASP A 61 3.11 -8.14 18.77
N GLY A 62 1.87 -7.72 18.50
CA GLY A 62 1.47 -6.32 18.38
C GLY A 62 1.60 -5.76 16.96
N SER A 63 2.01 -6.57 15.98
CA SER A 63 2.03 -6.15 14.58
C SER A 63 0.63 -6.05 14.00
N ALA A 64 0.37 -5.03 13.19
CA ALA A 64 -0.86 -4.89 12.43
C ALA A 64 -0.67 -5.35 11.00
N HIS A 65 -1.71 -5.97 10.44
CA HIS A 65 -1.67 -6.55 9.12
C HIS A 65 -2.89 -6.12 8.33
N LEU A 66 -2.66 -5.68 7.10
CA LEU A 66 -3.70 -5.35 6.14
C LEU A 66 -3.65 -6.35 4.98
N VAL A 67 -4.73 -7.09 4.78
CA VAL A 67 -4.88 -8.00 3.65
C VAL A 67 -5.80 -7.36 2.62
N THR A 68 -5.27 -7.08 1.43
CA THR A 68 -6.04 -6.55 0.30
C THR A 68 -6.21 -7.60 -0.79
N ARG A 69 -7.19 -7.36 -1.68
CA ARG A 69 -7.42 -8.18 -2.87
C ARG A 69 -7.36 -7.30 -4.11
N GLY A 70 -6.53 -7.65 -5.08
CA GLY A 70 -6.37 -6.85 -6.28
C GLY A 70 -5.71 -7.61 -7.42
N SER A 71 -5.27 -6.87 -8.44
CA SER A 71 -4.44 -7.45 -9.49
C SER A 71 -3.09 -7.87 -8.93
N SER A 72 -2.58 -9.06 -9.24
CA SER A 72 -1.18 -9.38 -8.91
C SER A 72 -0.16 -8.52 -9.67
N SER A 73 -0.58 -7.95 -10.82
CA SER A 73 0.25 -7.04 -11.62
C SER A 73 0.15 -5.58 -11.15
N CYS A 74 -0.89 -5.23 -10.39
CA CYS A 74 -1.10 -3.90 -9.80
C CYS A 74 -1.79 -4.05 -8.42
N PRO A 75 -1.08 -4.53 -7.40
CA PRO A 75 -1.70 -4.73 -6.11
C PRO A 75 -2.17 -3.39 -5.52
N LEU A 76 -3.23 -3.45 -4.70
CA LEU A 76 -3.62 -2.32 -3.88
C LEU A 76 -2.64 -2.23 -2.73
N ILE A 77 -1.88 -1.14 -2.65
CA ILE A 77 -0.85 -0.91 -1.64
C ILE A 77 -1.30 0.15 -0.64
N PRO A 78 -0.99 0.02 0.67
CA PRO A 78 -1.25 1.08 1.62
C PRO A 78 -0.27 2.22 1.38
N THR A 79 -0.78 3.41 1.08
CA THR A 79 0.04 4.63 0.89
C THR A 79 0.01 5.56 2.09
N GLU A 80 -0.98 5.38 2.98
CA GLU A 80 -1.09 6.09 4.26
C GLU A 80 -1.64 5.11 5.30
N PHE A 81 -1.15 5.23 6.52
CA PHE A 81 -1.70 4.59 7.71
C PHE A 81 -1.76 5.66 8.81
N ASP A 82 -2.97 6.15 9.06
CA ASP A 82 -3.26 7.10 10.14
C ASP A 82 -3.92 6.35 11.30
N SER A 83 -3.66 6.83 12.51
CA SER A 83 -4.25 6.27 13.73
C SER A 83 -4.62 7.37 14.69
N ASP A 84 -5.85 7.29 15.21
CA ASP A 84 -6.32 8.04 16.36
C ASP A 84 -6.72 7.06 17.48
N ASP A 85 -7.04 7.56 18.67
CA ASP A 85 -7.35 6.74 19.86
C ASP A 85 -8.50 5.73 19.64
N ASP A 86 -9.39 5.97 18.68
CA ASP A 86 -10.62 5.18 18.44
C ASP A 86 -10.70 4.53 17.04
N GLU A 87 -9.81 4.88 16.10
CA GLU A 87 -9.90 4.42 14.71
C GLU A 87 -8.52 4.33 14.05
N TRP A 88 -8.32 3.26 13.28
CA TRP A 88 -7.24 3.14 12.32
C TRP A 88 -7.75 3.44 10.92
N GLU A 89 -7.01 4.23 10.13
CA GLU A 89 -7.35 4.52 8.75
C GLU A 89 -6.21 4.16 7.79
N PHE A 90 -6.51 3.31 6.80
CA PHE A 90 -5.60 2.95 5.72
C PHE A 90 -6.05 3.57 4.41
N ALA A 91 -5.16 4.26 3.71
CA ALA A 91 -5.41 4.70 2.35
C ALA A 91 -4.73 3.78 1.35
N LEU A 92 -5.49 3.29 0.36
CA LEU A 92 -4.97 2.43 -0.70
C LEU A 92 -4.63 3.24 -1.95
N GLY A 93 -3.43 3.01 -2.45
CA GLY A 93 -2.99 3.37 -3.79
C GLY A 93 -2.92 2.16 -4.70
N GLN A 94 -2.70 2.41 -5.98
CA GLN A 94 -2.40 1.38 -6.97
C GLN A 94 -1.36 1.92 -7.95
N ASP A 95 -0.33 1.13 -8.22
CA ASP A 95 0.59 1.43 -9.31
C ASP A 95 -0.10 1.16 -10.66
N GLN A 96 -0.23 2.20 -11.48
CA GLN A 96 -0.81 2.13 -12.82
C GLN A 96 0.25 2.17 -13.93
N THR A 97 1.52 1.95 -13.60
CA THR A 97 2.60 1.85 -14.60
C THR A 97 2.45 0.64 -15.52
N GLN A 98 1.68 -0.37 -15.11
CA GLN A 98 1.39 -1.58 -15.88
C GLN A 98 -0.13 -1.81 -16.01
N PRO A 99 -0.59 -2.49 -17.08
CA PRO A 99 -1.99 -2.85 -17.21
C PRO A 99 -2.37 -3.92 -16.16
N CYS A 100 -3.40 -3.63 -15.39
CA CYS A 100 -3.82 -4.50 -14.30
C CYS A 100 -4.65 -5.69 -14.82
N THR A 101 -4.34 -6.88 -14.29
CA THR A 101 -5.08 -8.12 -14.48
C THR A 101 -6.22 -8.25 -13.46
N ASP A 102 -7.27 -8.99 -13.79
CA ASP A 102 -8.40 -9.24 -12.88
C ASP A 102 -8.28 -10.62 -12.21
N ASP A 103 -7.10 -10.92 -11.67
CA ASP A 103 -6.79 -12.21 -11.03
C ASP A 103 -7.07 -12.23 -9.53
N LEU A 104 -7.45 -11.08 -8.96
CA LEU A 104 -7.97 -10.93 -7.59
C LEU A 104 -7.09 -11.63 -6.54
N ALA A 105 -5.78 -11.49 -6.69
CA ALA A 105 -4.77 -12.08 -5.82
C ALA A 105 -4.71 -11.33 -4.48
N PRO A 106 -4.63 -12.06 -3.35
CA PRO A 106 -4.42 -11.45 -2.04
C PRO A 106 -2.97 -10.97 -1.86
N MET A 107 -2.82 -9.81 -1.22
CA MET A 107 -1.56 -9.28 -0.73
C MET A 107 -1.71 -8.91 0.74
N THR A 108 -0.67 -9.21 1.52
CA THR A 108 -0.60 -8.84 2.93
C THR A 108 0.50 -7.82 3.14
N TYR A 109 0.18 -6.81 3.94
CA TYR A 109 1.07 -5.73 4.35
C TYR A 109 1.20 -5.73 5.87
N VAL A 110 2.42 -5.63 6.37
CA VAL A 110 2.74 -5.73 7.80
C VAL A 110 3.25 -4.39 8.31
N PHE A 111 2.75 -3.99 9.48
CA PHE A 111 3.16 -2.81 10.24
C PHE A 111 3.65 -3.30 11.60
N ASP A 112 4.96 -3.29 11.82
CA ASP A 112 5.59 -3.96 12.96
C ASP A 112 5.26 -3.24 14.29
N ASP A 113 5.17 -1.91 14.27
CA ASP A 113 4.88 -1.06 15.43
C ASP A 113 3.46 -0.47 15.32
N ALA A 114 2.43 -1.31 15.48
CA ALA A 114 1.06 -0.84 15.38
C ALA A 114 0.69 0.17 16.49
N PRO A 115 -0.04 1.26 16.17
CA PRO A 115 -0.43 2.25 17.16
C PRO A 115 -1.39 1.71 18.24
N GLU A 116 -1.11 2.01 19.50
CA GLU A 116 -2.02 1.68 20.62
C GLU A 116 -2.91 2.87 21.00
N PRO A 117 -4.16 2.63 21.45
CA PRO A 117 -4.79 1.31 21.58
C PRO A 117 -5.24 0.74 20.23
N THR A 118 -5.32 -0.59 20.14
CA THR A 118 -5.95 -1.25 18.98
C THR A 118 -7.46 -0.96 18.98
N PRO A 119 -8.00 -0.32 17.93
CA PRO A 119 -9.43 -0.05 17.84
C PRO A 119 -10.20 -1.31 17.46
N GLU A 120 -11.51 -1.32 17.72
CA GLU A 120 -12.39 -2.41 17.26
C GLU A 120 -12.64 -2.35 15.74
N ILE A 121 -12.54 -1.16 15.14
CA ILE A 121 -12.85 -0.88 13.74
C ILE A 121 -11.67 -0.18 13.07
N ALA A 122 -11.37 -0.58 11.83
CA ALA A 122 -10.51 0.15 10.93
C ALA A 122 -11.30 0.64 9.72
N THR A 123 -10.94 1.81 9.21
CA THR A 123 -11.43 2.31 7.92
C THR A 123 -10.39 2.07 6.85
N VAL A 124 -10.78 1.46 5.74
CA VAL A 124 -9.95 1.33 4.55
C VAL A 124 -10.55 2.18 3.42
N ARG A 125 -9.75 3.12 2.91
CA ARG A 125 -10.11 4.03 1.82
C ARG A 125 -9.51 3.52 0.51
N ASP A 126 -10.34 3.20 -0.46
CA ASP A 126 -9.89 2.68 -1.75
C ASP A 126 -9.31 3.77 -2.67
N VAL A 127 -8.81 3.37 -3.84
CA VAL A 127 -8.26 4.27 -4.87
C VAL A 127 -9.27 5.26 -5.46
N ARG A 128 -10.58 5.05 -5.24
CA ARG A 128 -11.68 5.94 -5.64
C ARG A 128 -12.10 6.87 -4.49
N GLY A 129 -11.51 6.73 -3.31
CA GLY A 129 -11.87 7.45 -2.10
C GLY A 129 -13.09 6.86 -1.36
N GLU A 130 -13.55 5.67 -1.76
CA GLU A 130 -14.62 4.96 -1.07
C GLU A 130 -14.09 4.41 0.25
N ARG A 131 -14.80 4.66 1.35
CA ARG A 131 -14.43 4.20 2.70
C ARG A 131 -15.23 2.96 3.04
N VAL A 132 -14.52 1.92 3.49
CA VAL A 132 -15.10 0.68 4.01
C VAL A 132 -14.66 0.53 5.46
N GLN A 133 -15.60 0.33 6.37
CA GLN A 133 -15.29 -0.02 7.75
C GLN A 133 -15.20 -1.52 7.88
N VAL A 134 -14.15 -1.99 8.54
CA VAL A 134 -13.87 -3.41 8.75
C VAL A 134 -13.55 -3.64 10.22
N ASP A 135 -13.98 -4.77 10.76
CA ASP A 135 -13.60 -5.17 12.11
C ASP A 135 -12.09 -5.44 12.14
N VAL A 136 -11.41 -4.91 13.17
CA VAL A 136 -10.04 -5.30 13.46
C VAL A 136 -10.08 -6.64 14.16
N VAL A 137 -9.56 -7.67 13.49
CA VAL A 137 -9.48 -9.01 14.07
C VAL A 137 -8.33 -9.01 15.09
N GLY A 138 -8.67 -9.17 16.36
CA GLY A 138 -7.68 -9.32 17.42
C GLY A 138 -7.15 -10.76 17.52
N PRO A 139 -6.09 -10.97 18.32
CA PRO A 139 -5.60 -12.30 18.68
C PRO A 139 -6.63 -13.12 19.50
#